data_AF-A0A420VPP8-F1
#
_entry.id   AF-A0A420VPP8-F1
#
_cell.length_a   1.000
_cell.length_b   1.000
_cell.length_c   1.000
_cell.angle_alpha   90.00
_cell.angle_beta   90.00
_cell.angle_gamma   90.00
#
_symmetry.space_group_name_H-M   'P 1'
#
loop_
_entity.id
_entity.type
_entity.pdbx_description
1 polymer ?
#
loop_
_entity_poly.entity_id
_entity_poly.type
_entity_poly.pdbx_seq_one_letter_code
_entity_poly.pdbx_strand_id
1 'polypeptide(L)'
;MRNYSVKLNMYSKLIYCVLFIFLSDTALAQRHVALNKYVKDSLTEIFANYNDVKRMQIVVRNDLAEAVYVDGPIDNDVLKGSKNNTYFSLKYLGDLFFLKKQYPLIEKLTQNKELMNSIDRQDRNFILSVEAQSISIKPLFDGSVFCGFRHSSQLKFQKKLNANYKETIVPSGDSILILQAIVNRDGSLGKKMLLHGDEDDKLYSYICDNYQDYNQENKANLNTKGLFLPYLSGGTPFISIIEIFVRLNPDRTFSVSGSGRERKLRIKDYKEDPNDPLMLF
;
A
#
# COMPACT_ATOMS: atom_id res chain seq x y z
N MET A 1 10.33 -17.98 65.27
CA MET A 1 10.49 -17.01 64.16
C MET A 1 11.42 -17.52 63.05
N ARG A 2 11.29 -18.77 62.57
CA ARG A 2 12.10 -19.30 61.43
C ARG A 2 11.30 -19.66 60.18
N ASN A 3 9.98 -19.85 60.29
CA ASN A 3 9.14 -20.30 59.17
C ASN A 3 8.61 -19.17 58.25
N TYR A 4 8.68 -17.90 58.68
CA TYR A 4 8.24 -16.77 57.85
C TYR A 4 9.30 -16.34 56.81
N SER A 5 10.59 -16.53 57.11
CA SER A 5 11.69 -16.14 56.21
C SER A 5 11.78 -17.04 54.96
N VAL A 6 11.48 -18.33 55.09
CA VAL A 6 11.51 -19.28 53.96
C VAL A 6 10.37 -19.05 52.99
N LYS A 7 9.16 -18.76 53.49
CA LYS A 7 8.00 -18.46 52.63
C LYS A 7 8.20 -17.17 51.83
N LEU A 8 8.74 -16.11 52.44
CA LEU A 8 9.00 -14.83 51.76
C LEU A 8 10.04 -14.97 50.61
N ASN A 9 11.04 -15.83 50.80
CA ASN A 9 12.06 -16.13 49.80
C ASN A 9 11.51 -16.97 48.62
N MET A 10 10.46 -17.76 48.86
CA MET A 10 9.79 -18.53 47.83
C MET A 10 8.84 -17.67 46.99
N TYR A 11 8.07 -16.77 47.60
CA TYR A 11 7.18 -15.84 46.90
C TYR A 11 7.95 -14.81 46.06
N SER A 12 9.07 -14.30 46.57
CA SER A 12 9.93 -13.39 45.79
C SER A 12 10.53 -14.08 44.56
N LYS A 13 11.03 -15.31 44.69
CA LYS A 13 11.50 -16.11 43.54
C LYS A 13 10.39 -16.39 42.52
N LEU A 14 9.17 -16.67 42.98
CA LEU A 14 8.02 -16.89 42.09
C LEU A 14 7.64 -15.61 41.32
N ILE A 15 7.64 -14.45 42.01
CA ILE A 15 7.37 -13.14 41.40
C ILE A 15 8.45 -12.79 40.36
N TYR A 16 9.73 -13.05 40.64
CA TYR A 16 10.81 -12.85 39.67
C TYR A 16 10.70 -13.79 38.45
N CYS A 17 10.31 -15.05 38.63
CA CYS A 17 10.05 -15.97 37.51
C CYS A 17 8.86 -15.52 36.66
N VAL A 18 7.76 -15.09 37.29
CA VAL A 18 6.59 -14.57 36.58
C VAL A 18 6.95 -13.28 35.83
N LEU A 19 7.71 -12.36 36.43
CA LEU A 19 8.21 -11.16 35.76
C LEU A 19 9.16 -11.50 34.59
N PHE A 20 10.01 -12.52 34.71
CA PHE A 20 10.88 -12.95 33.61
C PHE A 20 10.08 -13.52 32.44
N ILE A 21 9.02 -14.30 32.72
CA ILE A 21 8.14 -14.86 31.69
C ILE A 21 7.35 -13.75 30.98
N PHE A 22 6.83 -12.76 31.72
CA PHE A 22 6.15 -11.60 31.14
C PHE A 22 7.09 -10.64 30.40
N LEU A 23 8.36 -10.54 30.80
CA LEU A 23 9.38 -9.73 30.11
C LEU A 23 9.91 -10.44 28.84
N SER A 24 9.90 -11.76 28.76
CA SER A 24 10.28 -12.49 27.54
C SER A 24 9.24 -12.42 26.42
N ASP A 25 7.95 -12.26 26.73
CA ASP A 25 6.88 -12.15 25.74
C ASP A 25 6.74 -10.75 25.11
N THR A 26 7.46 -9.75 25.63
CA THR A 26 7.41 -8.37 25.11
C THR A 26 8.57 -8.01 24.18
N ALA A 27 9.59 -8.88 24.06
CA ALA A 27 10.51 -8.82 22.95
C ALA A 27 9.79 -9.39 21.72
N LEU A 28 9.28 -8.52 20.85
CA LEU A 28 8.73 -8.88 19.54
C LEU A 28 9.60 -9.98 18.91
N ALA A 29 9.12 -11.23 18.92
CA ALA A 29 9.90 -12.39 18.53
C ALA A 29 10.30 -12.26 17.04
N GLN A 30 11.52 -11.78 16.81
CA GLN A 30 12.09 -11.63 15.48
C GLN A 30 12.82 -12.93 15.14
N ARG A 31 12.20 -13.78 14.32
CA ARG A 31 12.77 -15.08 13.92
C ARG A 31 13.60 -14.91 12.64
N HIS A 32 14.86 -15.31 12.65
CA HIS A 32 15.69 -15.31 11.44
C HIS A 32 15.28 -16.43 10.48
N VAL A 33 15.29 -16.14 9.18
CA VAL A 33 15.03 -17.10 8.09
C VAL A 33 16.36 -17.69 7.61
N ALA A 34 16.46 -19.02 7.54
CA ALA A 34 17.62 -19.68 6.95
C ALA A 34 17.61 -19.47 5.43
N LEU A 35 18.60 -18.75 4.91
CA LEU A 35 18.67 -18.41 3.49
C LEU A 35 19.40 -19.48 2.69
N ASN A 36 18.76 -19.98 1.64
CA ASN A 36 19.42 -20.79 0.62
C ASN A 36 20.34 -19.91 -0.26
N LYS A 37 21.19 -20.54 -1.08
CA LYS A 37 22.14 -19.81 -1.94
C LYS A 37 21.44 -18.84 -2.91
N TYR A 38 20.37 -19.28 -3.57
CA TYR A 38 19.64 -18.49 -4.55
C TYR A 38 19.06 -17.19 -3.97
N VAL A 39 18.47 -17.27 -2.77
CA VAL A 39 17.94 -16.10 -2.06
C VAL A 39 19.08 -15.18 -1.63
N LYS A 40 20.21 -15.73 -1.13
CA LYS A 40 21.39 -14.91 -0.78
C LYS A 40 21.96 -14.15 -1.98
N ASP A 41 22.06 -14.82 -3.13
CA ASP A 41 22.55 -14.22 -4.37
C ASP A 41 21.59 -13.10 -4.83
N SER A 42 20.27 -13.33 -4.75
CA SER A 42 19.25 -12.32 -5.06
C SER A 42 19.33 -11.09 -4.14
N LEU A 43 19.51 -11.29 -2.82
CA LEU A 43 19.69 -10.17 -1.89
C LEU A 43 20.97 -9.40 -2.19
N THR A 44 22.08 -10.11 -2.42
CA THR A 44 23.37 -9.49 -2.76
C THR A 44 23.23 -8.62 -4.01
N GLU A 45 22.54 -9.11 -5.04
CA GLU A 45 22.27 -8.36 -6.26
C GLU A 45 21.41 -7.11 -6.00
N ILE A 46 20.33 -7.23 -5.22
CA ILE A 46 19.45 -6.10 -4.88
C ILE A 46 20.24 -4.98 -4.19
N PHE A 47 20.98 -5.31 -3.14
CA PHE A 47 21.68 -4.30 -2.34
C PHE A 47 22.95 -3.76 -3.03
N ALA A 48 23.51 -4.47 -4.01
CA ALA A 48 24.56 -3.95 -4.89
C ALA A 48 24.03 -2.98 -5.97
N ASN A 49 22.79 -3.15 -6.43
CA ASN A 49 22.18 -2.29 -7.44
C ASN A 49 21.49 -1.06 -6.85
N TYR A 50 21.00 -1.14 -5.61
CA TYR A 50 20.27 -0.06 -4.94
C TYR A 50 21.00 0.38 -3.66
N ASN A 51 22.14 1.04 -3.82
CA ASN A 51 23.03 1.42 -2.72
C ASN A 51 22.36 2.30 -1.63
N ASP A 52 21.32 3.06 -1.99
CA ASP A 52 20.59 3.91 -1.06
C ASP A 52 19.47 3.18 -0.31
N VAL A 53 19.17 1.93 -0.69
CA VAL A 53 18.19 1.08 0.00
C VAL A 53 18.87 0.35 1.15
N LYS A 54 18.51 0.72 2.38
CA LYS A 54 19.13 0.14 3.60
C LYS A 54 18.45 -1.12 4.06
N ARG A 55 17.12 -1.17 3.89
CA ARG A 55 16.28 -2.31 4.25
C ARG A 55 14.98 -2.25 3.47
N MET A 56 14.26 -3.36 3.46
CA MET A 56 12.88 -3.39 2.98
C MET A 56 12.03 -4.27 3.90
N GLN A 57 10.73 -4.02 3.92
CA GLN A 57 9.75 -4.84 4.62
C GLN A 57 8.71 -5.34 3.64
N ILE A 58 8.52 -6.66 3.56
CA ILE A 58 7.47 -7.27 2.73
C ILE A 58 6.35 -7.71 3.67
N VAL A 59 5.15 -7.16 3.48
CA VAL A 59 3.95 -7.56 4.21
C VAL A 59 3.35 -8.77 3.50
N VAL A 60 3.23 -9.88 4.23
CA VAL A 60 2.62 -11.11 3.74
C VAL A 60 1.31 -11.33 4.48
N ARG A 61 0.24 -11.57 3.73
CA ARG A 61 -1.04 -12.06 4.26
C ARG A 61 -1.47 -13.29 3.50
N ASN A 62 -1.96 -14.29 4.23
CA ASN A 62 -2.37 -15.57 3.66
C ASN A 62 -1.31 -16.16 2.70
N ASP A 63 -0.05 -16.12 3.11
CA ASP A 63 1.10 -16.62 2.35
C ASP A 63 1.38 -15.89 1.02
N LEU A 64 0.77 -14.72 0.78
CA LEU A 64 0.98 -13.87 -0.39
C LEU A 64 1.54 -12.50 0.01
N ALA A 65 2.56 -12.04 -0.70
CA ALA A 65 3.06 -10.68 -0.55
C ALA A 65 1.98 -9.69 -1.00
N GLU A 66 1.62 -8.74 -0.14
CA GLU A 66 0.58 -7.74 -0.41
C GLU A 66 1.12 -6.31 -0.52
N ALA A 67 2.24 -6.03 0.14
CA ALA A 67 2.88 -4.73 0.11
C ALA A 67 4.39 -4.82 0.38
N VAL A 68 5.12 -3.80 -0.05
CA VAL A 68 6.53 -3.61 0.29
C VAL A 68 6.78 -2.19 0.76
N TYR A 69 7.54 -2.04 1.84
CA TYR A 69 8.15 -0.79 2.27
C TYR A 69 9.62 -0.82 1.91
N VAL A 70 10.10 0.19 1.19
CA VAL A 70 11.52 0.35 0.85
C VAL A 70 12.07 1.50 1.67
N ASP A 71 13.08 1.23 2.51
CA ASP A 71 13.79 2.25 3.30
C ASP A 71 14.94 2.82 2.49
N GLY A 72 14.75 4.02 1.98
CA GLY A 72 15.62 4.70 1.04
C GLY A 72 15.13 6.13 0.76
N PRO A 73 15.86 6.92 -0.04
CA PRO A 73 15.46 8.26 -0.41
C PRO A 73 14.10 8.25 -1.11
N ILE A 74 13.22 9.19 -0.72
CA ILE A 74 11.94 9.38 -1.39
C ILE A 74 12.21 10.07 -2.72
N ASP A 75 11.72 9.47 -3.80
CA ASP A 75 11.58 10.16 -5.07
C ASP A 75 10.49 11.23 -4.97
N ASN A 76 10.79 12.49 -5.31
CA ASN A 76 9.89 13.62 -5.10
C ASN A 76 8.54 13.45 -5.83
N ASP A 77 8.51 12.65 -6.88
CA ASP A 77 7.32 12.36 -7.68
C ASP A 77 6.42 11.29 -7.04
N VAL A 78 6.89 10.64 -5.96
CA VAL A 78 6.20 9.56 -5.26
C VAL A 78 5.80 10.04 -3.86
N LEU A 79 4.66 10.73 -3.79
CA LEU A 79 4.16 11.34 -2.56
C LEU A 79 3.38 10.37 -1.65
N LYS A 80 4.01 9.24 -1.31
CA LYS A 80 3.46 8.19 -0.43
C LYS A 80 4.51 7.68 0.55
N GLY A 81 4.14 7.53 1.82
CA GLY A 81 5.03 7.05 2.88
C GLY A 81 5.55 8.11 3.87
N SER A 82 6.61 7.75 4.61
CA SER A 82 7.29 8.65 5.57
C SER A 82 8.63 9.08 5.00
N LYS A 83 9.28 10.12 5.58
CA LYS A 83 10.55 10.72 5.11
C LYS A 83 11.65 9.75 4.66
N ASN A 84 11.64 8.51 5.17
CA ASN A 84 12.67 7.51 4.91
C ASN A 84 12.13 6.21 4.29
N ASN A 85 10.80 6.04 4.20
CA ASN A 85 10.19 4.79 3.77
C ASN A 85 9.12 5.05 2.70
N THR A 86 9.31 4.48 1.52
CA THR A 86 8.30 4.47 0.46
C THR A 86 7.48 3.20 0.53
N TYR A 87 6.15 3.33 0.56
CA TYR A 87 5.22 2.19 0.54
C TYR A 87 4.75 1.89 -0.88
N PHE A 88 4.72 0.62 -1.26
CA PHE A 88 4.10 0.12 -2.48
C PHE A 88 3.11 -1.00 -2.16
N SER A 89 1.85 -0.83 -2.55
CA SER A 89 0.86 -1.90 -2.56
C SER A 89 1.08 -2.79 -3.77
N LEU A 90 1.17 -4.11 -3.56
CA LEU A 90 1.26 -5.08 -4.64
C LEU A 90 -0.12 -5.42 -5.25
N LYS A 91 -1.20 -4.85 -4.71
CA LYS A 91 -2.56 -4.97 -5.25
C LYS A 91 -2.93 -3.84 -6.21
N TYR A 92 -2.32 -2.66 -6.05
CA TYR A 92 -2.60 -1.49 -6.87
C TYR A 92 -1.64 -1.44 -8.07
N LEU A 93 -2.19 -1.37 -9.29
CA LEU A 93 -1.38 -1.43 -10.51
C LEU A 93 -0.44 -0.23 -10.67
N GLY A 94 -0.82 0.94 -10.14
CA GLY A 94 0.06 2.12 -10.17
C GLY A 94 1.31 1.95 -9.30
N ASP A 95 1.18 1.29 -8.15
CA ASP A 95 2.34 0.96 -7.31
C ASP A 95 3.22 -0.10 -7.93
N LEU A 96 2.63 -1.14 -8.51
CA LEU A 96 3.38 -2.14 -9.26
C LEU A 96 4.14 -1.51 -10.44
N PHE A 97 3.52 -0.55 -11.14
CA PHE A 97 4.17 0.19 -12.21
C PHE A 97 5.42 0.94 -11.71
N PHE A 98 5.29 1.74 -10.65
CA PHE A 98 6.42 2.48 -10.09
C PHE A 98 7.47 1.56 -9.48
N LEU A 99 7.07 0.51 -8.75
CA LEU A 99 7.98 -0.46 -8.16
C LEU A 99 8.79 -1.18 -9.24
N LYS A 100 8.15 -1.60 -10.33
CA LYS A 100 8.83 -2.24 -11.46
C LYS A 100 9.77 -1.28 -12.19
N LYS A 101 9.40 0.00 -12.30
CA LYS A 101 10.23 1.03 -12.94
C LYS A 101 11.46 1.38 -12.11
N GLN A 102 11.31 1.53 -10.79
CA GLN A 102 12.37 1.97 -9.88
C GLN A 102 13.19 0.82 -9.30
N TYR A 103 12.53 -0.28 -8.91
CA TYR A 103 13.12 -1.40 -8.18
C TYR A 103 12.72 -2.77 -8.75
N PRO A 104 13.01 -3.07 -10.04
CA PRO A 104 12.62 -4.34 -10.67
C PRO A 104 13.13 -5.59 -9.94
N LEU A 105 14.30 -5.53 -9.28
CA LEU A 105 14.80 -6.69 -8.50
C LEU A 105 14.02 -6.90 -7.20
N ILE A 106 13.55 -5.82 -6.55
CA ILE A 106 12.68 -5.92 -5.36
C ILE A 106 11.31 -6.47 -5.77
N GLU A 107 10.75 -6.02 -6.89
CA GLU A 107 9.48 -6.57 -7.42
C GLU A 107 9.56 -8.08 -7.64
N LYS A 108 10.64 -8.56 -8.29
CA LYS A 108 10.90 -9.99 -8.47
C LYS A 108 11.02 -10.74 -7.15
N LEU A 109 11.67 -10.16 -6.14
CA LEU A 109 11.81 -10.77 -4.82
C LEU A 109 10.44 -11.01 -4.16
N THR A 110 9.49 -10.07 -4.30
CA THR A 110 8.14 -10.23 -3.72
C THR A 110 7.34 -11.38 -4.34
N GLN A 111 7.72 -11.83 -5.53
CA GLN A 111 7.09 -12.94 -6.25
C GLN A 111 7.87 -14.26 -6.11
N ASN A 112 8.97 -14.26 -5.35
CA ASN A 112 9.86 -15.41 -5.24
C ASN A 112 9.23 -16.52 -4.37
N LYS A 113 8.72 -17.56 -5.04
CA LYS A 113 8.12 -18.74 -4.37
C LYS A 113 9.13 -19.52 -3.51
N GLU A 114 10.40 -19.58 -3.92
CA GLU A 114 11.41 -20.28 -3.14
C GLU A 114 11.70 -19.58 -1.81
N LEU A 115 11.76 -18.25 -1.82
CA LEU A 115 11.83 -17.47 -0.59
C LEU A 115 10.63 -17.80 0.30
N MET A 116 9.42 -17.75 -0.25
CA MET A 116 8.20 -18.03 0.51
C MET A 116 8.16 -19.44 1.12
N ASN A 117 8.66 -20.44 0.39
CA ASN A 117 8.75 -21.84 0.81
C ASN A 117 9.89 -22.10 1.81
N SER A 118 10.94 -21.27 1.81
CA SER A 118 12.09 -21.42 2.74
C SER A 118 11.78 -20.95 4.17
N ILE A 119 10.65 -20.27 4.36
CA ILE A 119 10.25 -19.71 5.64
C ILE A 119 9.51 -20.75 6.46
N ASP A 120 10.17 -21.27 7.49
CA ASP A 120 9.51 -22.07 8.53
C ASP A 120 8.68 -21.15 9.45
N ARG A 121 7.35 -21.27 9.40
CA ARG A 121 6.41 -20.42 10.14
C ARG A 121 5.13 -21.16 10.53
N GLN A 122 4.54 -20.72 11.64
CA GLN A 122 3.21 -21.19 12.09
C GLN A 122 2.08 -20.25 11.63
N ASP A 123 2.35 -18.95 11.46
CA ASP A 123 1.39 -17.95 11.00
C ASP A 123 1.49 -17.72 9.49
N ARG A 124 0.36 -17.48 8.82
CA ARG A 124 0.27 -17.11 7.40
C ARG A 124 0.36 -15.60 7.16
N ASN A 125 0.27 -14.81 8.22
CA ASN A 125 0.31 -13.36 8.22
C ASN A 125 1.55 -12.86 8.98
N PHE A 126 2.46 -12.18 8.30
CA PHE A 126 3.72 -11.74 8.91
C PHE A 126 4.40 -10.67 8.05
N ILE A 127 5.43 -10.06 8.60
CA ILE A 127 6.30 -9.11 7.90
C ILE A 127 7.67 -9.77 7.75
N LEU A 128 8.20 -9.78 6.53
CA LEU A 128 9.62 -10.07 6.28
C LEU A 128 10.41 -8.78 6.32
N SER A 129 11.29 -8.64 7.31
CA SER A 129 12.30 -7.59 7.36
C SER A 129 13.55 -8.10 6.66
N VAL A 130 13.90 -7.48 5.53
CA VAL A 130 14.97 -7.89 4.63
C VAL A 130 16.08 -6.85 4.65
N GLU A 131 17.30 -7.31 4.89
CA GLU A 131 18.55 -6.56 4.92
C GLU A 131 19.59 -7.27 4.03
N ALA A 132 20.72 -6.62 3.76
CA ALA A 132 21.72 -7.09 2.80
C ALA A 132 22.15 -8.55 2.98
N GLN A 133 22.20 -9.03 4.22
CA GLN A 133 22.68 -10.38 4.54
C GLN A 133 21.69 -11.20 5.37
N SER A 134 20.50 -10.66 5.67
CA SER A 134 19.57 -11.32 6.58
C SER A 134 18.11 -11.09 6.21
N ILE A 135 17.28 -12.09 6.51
CA ILE A 135 15.83 -11.95 6.52
C ILE A 135 15.34 -12.39 7.89
N SER A 136 14.37 -11.65 8.42
CA SER A 136 13.71 -11.97 9.67
C SER A 136 12.21 -11.76 9.58
N ILE A 137 11.48 -12.56 10.36
CA ILE A 137 10.02 -12.56 10.43
C ILE A 137 9.59 -11.76 11.64
N LYS A 138 8.59 -10.90 11.46
CA LYS A 138 7.92 -10.16 12.54
C LYS A 138 6.41 -10.42 12.46
N PRO A 139 5.69 -10.46 13.60
CA PRO A 139 4.24 -10.58 13.58
C PRO A 139 3.59 -9.39 12.86
N LEU A 140 2.52 -9.66 12.12
CA LEU A 140 1.71 -8.62 11.48
C LEU A 140 0.59 -8.21 12.45
N PHE A 141 0.63 -6.97 12.92
CA PHE A 141 -0.47 -6.41 13.71
C PHE A 141 -1.50 -5.80 12.77
N ASP A 142 -2.75 -6.25 12.87
CA ASP A 142 -3.84 -5.77 12.04
C ASP A 142 -4.19 -4.31 12.37
N GLY A 143 -3.83 -3.41 11.47
CA GLY A 143 -4.49 -2.12 11.32
C GLY A 143 -5.33 -2.19 10.06
N SER A 144 -6.66 -2.17 10.17
CA SER A 144 -7.53 -2.07 9.00
C SER A 144 -8.29 -0.76 9.06
N VAL A 145 -8.04 0.13 8.10
CA VAL A 145 -9.09 1.01 7.66
C VAL A 145 -8.86 1.34 6.18
N PHE A 146 -9.80 0.93 5.33
CA PHE A 146 -9.70 1.08 3.88
C PHE A 146 -10.44 2.33 3.40
N CYS A 147 -9.80 3.08 2.52
CA CYS A 147 -10.41 3.97 1.55
C CYS A 147 -9.76 3.59 0.22
N GLY A 148 -10.58 3.20 -0.73
CA GLY A 148 -10.11 2.53 -1.94
C GLY A 148 -11.24 2.42 -2.92
N PHE A 149 -10.91 1.96 -4.12
CA PHE A 149 -11.94 1.68 -5.09
C PHE A 149 -12.80 0.52 -4.60
N ARG A 150 -14.12 0.67 -4.65
CA ARG A 150 -15.00 -0.47 -4.45
C ARG A 150 -14.81 -1.38 -5.64
N HIS A 151 -14.42 -2.64 -5.42
CA HIS A 151 -14.12 -3.56 -6.51
C HIS A 151 -15.27 -3.66 -7.54
N SER A 152 -16.52 -3.75 -7.07
CA SER A 152 -17.69 -3.78 -7.95
C SER A 152 -17.90 -2.47 -8.72
N SER A 153 -17.68 -1.32 -8.10
CA SER A 153 -17.76 -0.02 -8.78
C SER A 153 -16.60 0.17 -9.77
N GLN A 154 -15.39 -0.30 -9.45
CA GLN A 154 -14.24 -0.27 -10.36
C GLN A 154 -14.52 -1.05 -11.64
N LEU A 155 -15.07 -2.27 -11.53
CA LEU A 155 -15.43 -3.07 -12.69
C LEU A 155 -16.51 -2.39 -13.54
N LYS A 156 -17.50 -1.75 -12.90
CA LYS A 156 -18.54 -0.98 -13.62
C LYS A 156 -17.95 0.24 -14.31
N PHE A 157 -17.06 0.95 -13.65
CA PHE A 157 -16.38 2.10 -14.21
C PHE A 157 -15.50 1.70 -15.41
N GLN A 158 -14.72 0.62 -15.30
CA GLN A 158 -13.96 0.07 -16.42
C GLN A 158 -14.87 -0.32 -17.59
N LYS A 159 -16.04 -0.92 -17.33
CA LYS A 159 -17.03 -1.20 -18.39
C LYS A 159 -17.57 0.08 -19.03
N LYS A 160 -17.82 1.14 -18.25
CA LYS A 160 -18.25 2.46 -18.76
C LYS A 160 -17.18 3.07 -19.66
N LEU A 161 -15.90 3.03 -19.25
CA LEU A 161 -14.79 3.45 -20.10
C LEU A 161 -14.78 2.65 -21.41
N ASN A 162 -14.82 1.32 -21.36
CA ASN A 162 -14.83 0.52 -22.58
C ASN A 162 -16.03 0.81 -23.49
N ALA A 163 -17.22 1.06 -22.93
CA ALA A 163 -18.42 1.37 -23.69
C ALA A 163 -18.38 2.77 -24.35
N ASN A 164 -17.73 3.73 -23.68
CA ASN A 164 -17.65 5.12 -24.13
C ASN A 164 -16.39 5.40 -24.98
N TYR A 165 -15.50 4.42 -25.13
CA TYR A 165 -14.24 4.60 -25.84
C TYR A 165 -14.48 4.89 -27.32
N LYS A 166 -13.81 5.92 -27.83
CA LYS A 166 -13.75 6.24 -29.26
C LYS A 166 -12.30 6.09 -29.71
N GLU A 167 -12.09 5.50 -30.90
CA GLU A 167 -10.75 5.24 -31.46
C GLU A 167 -9.90 6.50 -31.68
N THR A 168 -10.48 7.68 -31.47
CA THR A 168 -9.83 9.00 -31.52
C THR A 168 -9.04 9.35 -30.25
N ILE A 169 -9.16 8.57 -29.18
CA ILE A 169 -8.40 8.73 -27.94
C ILE A 169 -7.09 7.96 -28.11
N VAL A 170 -6.10 8.63 -28.71
CA VAL A 170 -4.77 8.07 -28.95
C VAL A 170 -3.82 8.71 -27.95
N PRO A 171 -3.21 7.94 -27.04
CA PRO A 171 -2.28 8.48 -26.05
C PRO A 171 -1.01 9.00 -26.73
N SER A 172 -0.45 10.10 -26.21
CA SER A 172 0.75 10.76 -26.76
C SER A 172 2.04 9.95 -26.55
N GLY A 173 2.02 9.00 -25.59
CA GLY A 173 3.16 8.15 -25.24
C GLY A 173 2.73 6.85 -24.57
N ASP A 174 3.27 6.56 -23.37
CA ASP A 174 2.80 5.43 -22.57
C ASP A 174 1.30 5.57 -22.33
N SER A 175 0.54 4.54 -22.67
CA SER A 175 -0.92 4.52 -22.57
C SER A 175 -1.43 4.38 -21.12
N ILE A 176 -0.60 4.79 -20.16
CA ILE A 176 -0.79 4.67 -18.72
C ILE A 176 -0.95 6.07 -18.14
N LEU A 177 -2.02 6.24 -17.38
CA LEU A 177 -2.30 7.43 -16.60
C LEU A 177 -2.31 7.06 -15.12
N ILE A 178 -1.54 7.77 -14.30
CA ILE A 178 -1.61 7.67 -12.85
C ILE A 178 -1.93 9.04 -12.29
N LEU A 179 -3.16 9.18 -11.80
CA LEU A 179 -3.71 10.43 -11.26
C LEU A 179 -3.83 10.31 -9.76
N GLN A 180 -3.33 11.30 -9.02
CA GLN A 180 -3.66 11.48 -7.62
C GLN A 180 -4.67 12.62 -7.49
N ALA A 181 -5.74 12.43 -6.71
CA ALA A 181 -6.81 13.40 -6.61
C ALA A 181 -7.42 13.44 -5.20
N ILE A 182 -7.95 14.60 -4.84
CA ILE A 182 -8.83 14.77 -3.69
C ILE A 182 -10.23 14.32 -4.09
N VAL A 183 -10.85 13.46 -3.30
CA VAL A 183 -12.29 13.16 -3.41
C VAL A 183 -13.01 13.94 -2.34
N ASN A 184 -13.89 14.83 -2.77
CA ASN A 184 -14.75 15.61 -1.88
C ASN A 184 -15.85 14.72 -1.28
N ARG A 185 -16.53 15.22 -0.24
CA ARG A 185 -17.62 14.48 0.44
C ARG A 185 -18.77 14.09 -0.51
N ASP A 186 -18.98 14.87 -1.57
CA ASP A 186 -19.98 14.63 -2.62
C ASP A 186 -19.47 13.72 -3.75
N GLY A 187 -18.28 13.12 -3.59
CA GLY A 187 -17.67 12.23 -4.57
C GLY A 187 -17.05 12.93 -5.77
N SER A 188 -17.11 14.26 -5.88
CA SER A 188 -16.41 14.97 -6.96
C SER A 188 -14.89 14.95 -6.76
N LEU A 189 -14.14 15.07 -7.86
CA LEU A 189 -12.68 15.26 -7.78
C LEU A 189 -12.37 16.75 -7.55
N GLY A 190 -11.71 17.04 -6.45
CA GLY A 190 -11.11 18.34 -6.13
C GLY A 190 -9.76 18.53 -6.82
N LYS A 191 -8.76 18.98 -6.06
CA LYS A 191 -7.38 19.15 -6.57
C LYS A 191 -6.86 17.82 -7.13
N LYS A 192 -6.30 17.88 -8.33
CA LYS A 192 -5.72 16.76 -9.07
C LYS A 192 -4.24 17.02 -9.28
N MET A 193 -3.46 15.95 -9.37
CA MET A 193 -2.03 15.97 -9.67
C MET A 193 -1.69 14.72 -10.46
N LEU A 194 -1.08 14.89 -11.63
CA LEU A 194 -0.62 13.76 -12.41
C LEU A 194 0.71 13.23 -11.87
N LEU A 195 0.75 11.92 -11.55
CA LEU A 195 1.96 11.22 -11.13
C LEU A 195 2.68 10.58 -12.32
N HIS A 196 1.94 10.20 -13.35
CA HIS A 196 2.47 9.66 -14.60
C HIS A 196 1.47 9.83 -15.75
N GLY A 197 1.99 10.13 -16.93
CA GLY A 197 1.23 10.41 -18.14
C GLY A 197 1.39 11.88 -18.57
N ASP A 198 0.44 12.36 -19.36
CA ASP A 198 0.42 13.71 -19.91
C ASP A 198 -0.97 14.36 -19.64
N GLU A 199 -0.99 15.56 -19.05
CA GLU A 199 -2.22 16.29 -18.71
C GLU A 199 -2.92 16.87 -19.95
N ASP A 200 -2.17 17.11 -21.02
CA ASP A 200 -2.69 17.62 -22.29
C ASP A 200 -3.24 16.49 -23.19
N ASP A 201 -3.10 15.23 -22.75
CA ASP A 201 -3.58 14.06 -23.46
C ASP A 201 -5.12 13.96 -23.38
N LYS A 202 -5.74 13.59 -24.50
CA LYS A 202 -7.18 13.25 -24.56
C LYS A 202 -7.55 12.11 -23.61
N LEU A 203 -6.60 11.24 -23.29
CA LEU A 203 -6.78 10.20 -22.29
C LEU A 203 -7.05 10.80 -20.90
N TYR A 204 -6.33 11.85 -20.49
CA TYR A 204 -6.52 12.47 -19.19
C TYR A 204 -7.92 13.08 -19.03
N SER A 205 -8.34 13.90 -20.00
CA SER A 205 -9.68 14.50 -19.99
C SER A 205 -10.78 13.44 -20.04
N TYR A 206 -10.62 12.43 -20.91
CA TYR A 206 -11.55 11.32 -21.02
C TYR A 206 -11.77 10.56 -19.71
N ILE A 207 -10.71 10.28 -18.95
CA ILE A 207 -10.83 9.59 -17.66
C ILE A 207 -11.51 10.49 -16.62
N CYS A 208 -11.16 11.78 -16.57
CA CYS A 208 -11.79 12.74 -15.65
C CYS A 208 -13.29 12.88 -15.91
N ASP A 209 -13.70 13.02 -17.18
CA ASP A 209 -15.10 13.19 -17.57
C ASP A 209 -15.93 11.95 -17.22
N ASN A 210 -15.43 10.76 -17.57
CA ASN A 210 -16.14 9.52 -17.25
C ASN A 210 -16.24 9.27 -15.74
N TYR A 211 -15.24 9.68 -14.95
CA TYR A 211 -15.31 9.58 -13.49
C TYR A 211 -16.45 10.46 -12.96
N GLN A 212 -16.51 11.70 -13.42
CA GLN A 212 -17.53 12.66 -13.02
C GLN A 212 -18.93 12.15 -13.38
N ASP A 213 -19.12 11.67 -14.61
CA ASP A 213 -20.38 11.08 -15.06
C ASP A 213 -20.80 9.89 -14.19
N TYR A 214 -19.87 8.97 -13.93
CA TYR A 214 -20.15 7.80 -13.09
C TYR A 214 -20.63 8.20 -11.69
N ASN A 215 -19.98 9.17 -11.06
CA ASN A 215 -20.39 9.61 -9.72
C ASN A 215 -21.70 10.41 -9.74
N GLN A 216 -21.98 11.19 -10.78
CA GLN A 216 -23.27 11.86 -10.95
C GLN A 216 -24.43 10.86 -11.05
N GLU A 217 -24.27 9.79 -11.83
CA GLU A 217 -25.24 8.69 -11.94
C GLU A 217 -25.51 7.99 -10.60
N ASN A 218 -24.54 8.04 -9.68
CA ASN A 218 -24.60 7.37 -8.37
C ASN A 218 -24.75 8.35 -7.19
N LYS A 219 -25.03 9.64 -7.45
CA LYS A 219 -24.99 10.73 -6.45
C LYS A 219 -25.83 10.46 -5.20
N ALA A 220 -27.03 9.90 -5.37
CA ALA A 220 -27.94 9.58 -4.25
C ALA A 220 -27.42 8.47 -3.31
N ASN A 221 -26.39 7.72 -3.73
CA ASN A 221 -25.91 6.53 -3.03
C ASN A 221 -24.37 6.48 -3.02
N LEU A 222 -23.66 7.61 -3.02
CA LEU A 222 -22.19 7.62 -3.12
C LEU A 222 -21.50 6.75 -2.06
N ASN A 223 -22.04 6.76 -0.84
CA ASN A 223 -21.57 5.95 0.29
C ASN A 223 -21.75 4.43 0.10
N THR A 224 -22.45 3.97 -0.95
CA THR A 224 -22.65 2.54 -1.23
C THR A 224 -22.33 2.16 -2.68
N LYS A 225 -22.47 3.09 -3.63
CA LYS A 225 -22.36 2.89 -5.08
C LYS A 225 -21.33 3.81 -5.77
N GLY A 226 -20.77 4.79 -5.06
CA GLY A 226 -19.68 5.62 -5.56
C GLY A 226 -18.47 4.78 -5.96
N LEU A 227 -17.63 5.30 -6.86
CA LEU A 227 -16.43 4.59 -7.31
C LEU A 227 -15.44 4.39 -6.16
N PHE A 228 -15.35 5.40 -5.31
CA PHE A 228 -14.50 5.43 -4.13
C PHE A 228 -15.30 5.07 -2.88
N LEU A 229 -14.63 4.38 -1.95
CA LEU A 229 -15.08 4.18 -0.58
C LEU A 229 -14.53 5.34 0.27
N PRO A 230 -15.34 6.38 0.59
CA PRO A 230 -14.88 7.47 1.43
C PRO A 230 -14.57 6.98 2.85
N TYR A 231 -13.69 7.70 3.53
CA TYR A 231 -13.61 7.52 4.98
C TYR A 231 -14.89 8.02 5.62
N LEU A 232 -15.47 7.22 6.51
CA LEU A 232 -16.67 7.58 7.26
C LEU A 232 -16.31 7.74 8.74
N SER A 233 -16.71 8.85 9.36
CA SER A 233 -16.79 8.97 10.83
C SER A 233 -18.22 9.26 11.22
N GLY A 234 -18.79 8.41 12.10
CA GLY A 234 -20.21 8.50 12.47
C GLY A 234 -21.17 8.37 11.27
N GLY A 235 -20.77 7.72 10.18
CA GLY A 235 -21.54 7.61 8.94
C GLY A 235 -21.38 8.78 7.96
N THR A 236 -20.68 9.85 8.36
CA THR A 236 -20.43 11.02 7.52
C THR A 236 -19.13 10.86 6.72
N PRO A 237 -19.15 11.06 5.39
CA PRO A 237 -17.95 11.00 4.56
C PRO A 237 -17.02 12.18 4.80
N PHE A 238 -15.72 11.90 4.79
CA PHE A 238 -14.64 12.89 4.85
C PHE A 238 -13.98 13.04 3.48
N ILE A 239 -13.36 14.20 3.28
CA ILE A 239 -12.42 14.39 2.18
C ILE A 239 -11.27 13.38 2.32
N SER A 240 -10.82 12.82 1.20
CA SER A 240 -9.72 11.84 1.17
C SER A 240 -8.91 11.97 -0.11
N ILE A 241 -7.65 11.52 -0.08
CA ILE A 241 -6.82 11.42 -1.29
C ILE A 241 -6.96 10.02 -1.88
N ILE A 242 -7.04 9.96 -3.21
CA ILE A 242 -7.01 8.72 -4.00
C ILE A 242 -5.92 8.78 -5.05
N GLU A 243 -5.48 7.60 -5.47
CA GLU A 243 -4.75 7.40 -6.71
C GLU A 243 -5.57 6.50 -7.64
N ILE A 244 -5.62 6.89 -8.91
CA ILE A 244 -6.31 6.19 -9.98
C ILE A 244 -5.24 5.81 -11.00
N PHE A 245 -5.11 4.51 -11.26
CA PHE A 245 -4.35 3.98 -12.37
C PHE A 245 -5.31 3.61 -13.48
N VAL A 246 -5.02 4.07 -14.70
CA VAL A 246 -5.70 3.63 -15.91
C VAL A 246 -4.66 3.27 -16.95
N ARG A 247 -4.89 2.18 -17.68
CA ARG A 247 -4.13 1.82 -18.88
C ARG A 247 -5.07 1.55 -20.04
N LEU A 248 -4.84 2.17 -21.19
CA LEU A 248 -5.40 1.73 -22.46
C LEU A 248 -4.50 0.63 -23.04
N ASN A 249 -5.02 -0.59 -23.10
CA ASN A 249 -4.29 -1.77 -23.54
C ASN A 249 -4.18 -1.81 -25.09
N PRO A 250 -3.25 -2.61 -25.65
CA PRO A 250 -3.13 -2.79 -27.09
C PRO A 250 -4.39 -3.32 -27.78
N ASP A 251 -5.23 -4.07 -27.05
CA ASP A 251 -6.52 -4.57 -27.50
C ASP A 251 -7.65 -3.54 -27.43
N ARG A 252 -7.31 -2.27 -27.15
CA ARG A 252 -8.22 -1.12 -27.04
C ARG A 252 -9.21 -1.23 -25.87
N THR A 253 -8.89 -2.02 -24.86
CA THR A 253 -9.64 -2.06 -23.60
C THR A 253 -8.91 -1.28 -22.49
N PHE A 254 -9.66 -0.81 -21.50
CA PHE A 254 -9.10 -0.19 -20.31
C PHE A 254 -8.85 -1.21 -19.21
N SER A 255 -7.72 -1.07 -18.53
CA SER A 255 -7.47 -1.61 -17.21
C SER A 255 -7.54 -0.47 -16.20
N VAL A 256 -8.31 -0.63 -15.12
CA VAL A 256 -8.42 0.37 -14.06
C VAL A 256 -8.07 -0.27 -12.73
N SER A 257 -7.33 0.45 -11.90
CA SER A 257 -7.26 0.17 -10.47
C SER A 257 -7.22 1.49 -9.71
N GLY A 258 -7.62 1.46 -8.45
CA GLY A 258 -7.49 2.64 -7.60
C GLY A 258 -7.20 2.29 -6.17
N SER A 259 -6.55 3.21 -5.49
CA SER A 259 -6.07 3.04 -4.12
C SER A 259 -6.18 4.37 -3.39
N GLY A 260 -6.14 4.35 -2.07
CA GLY A 260 -6.19 5.56 -1.25
C GLY A 260 -5.48 5.34 0.07
N ARG A 261 -6.14 4.62 0.98
CA ARG A 261 -5.70 4.44 2.37
C ARG A 261 -4.57 3.45 2.52
N GLU A 262 -3.94 3.52 3.69
CA GLU A 262 -2.69 2.82 4.08
C GLU A 262 -1.41 3.43 3.51
N ARG A 263 -1.54 4.37 2.56
CA ARG A 263 -0.41 4.86 1.75
C ARG A 263 0.13 6.22 2.20
N LYS A 264 -0.48 6.83 3.23
CA LYS A 264 -0.14 8.19 3.72
C LYS A 264 0.06 9.16 2.55
N LEU A 265 -0.88 9.12 1.60
CA LEU A 265 -0.81 9.90 0.37
C LEU A 265 -0.77 11.39 0.69
N ARG A 266 -0.07 12.15 -0.15
CA ARG A 266 0.01 13.61 -0.04
C ARG A 266 -0.07 14.23 -1.42
N ILE A 267 -0.81 15.32 -1.56
CA ILE A 267 -0.80 16.12 -2.79
C ILE A 267 0.11 17.33 -2.56
N LYS A 268 1.03 17.57 -3.50
CA LYS A 268 1.96 18.70 -3.45
C LYS A 268 1.16 20.02 -3.38
N ASP A 269 1.63 20.94 -2.55
CA ASP A 269 1.03 22.27 -2.36
C ASP A 269 -0.47 22.23 -2.00
N TYR A 270 -0.95 21.15 -1.37
CA TYR A 270 -2.30 21.12 -0.82
C TYR A 270 -2.36 21.94 0.46
N LYS A 271 -3.29 22.91 0.50
CA LYS A 271 -3.63 23.67 1.69
C LYS A 271 -4.93 23.07 2.23
N GLU A 272 -4.84 22.49 3.42
CA GLU A 272 -5.99 21.92 4.12
C GLU A 272 -6.99 23.03 4.52
N ASP A 273 -8.28 22.77 4.32
CA ASP A 273 -9.34 23.62 4.83
C ASP A 273 -9.53 23.33 6.33
N PRO A 274 -9.36 24.31 7.23
CA PRO A 274 -9.59 24.13 8.66
C PRO A 274 -11.00 23.63 9.01
N ASN A 275 -11.99 23.89 8.14
CA ASN A 275 -13.39 23.51 8.35
C ASN A 275 -13.76 22.18 7.69
N ASP A 276 -12.92 21.66 6.78
CA ASP A 276 -13.11 20.36 6.13
C ASP A 276 -11.77 19.62 6.04
N PRO A 277 -11.27 19.13 7.18
CA PRO A 277 -9.93 18.55 7.25
C PRO A 277 -9.84 17.25 6.45
N LEU A 278 -8.66 17.04 5.86
CA LEU A 278 -8.32 15.85 5.12
C LEU A 278 -7.98 14.73 6.10
N MET A 279 -8.67 13.60 6.00
CA MET A 279 -8.31 12.43 6.80
C MET A 279 -7.13 11.69 6.17
N LEU A 280 -5.96 11.78 6.82
CA LEU A 280 -4.66 11.26 6.35
C LEU A 280 -4.24 9.89 6.94
N PHE A 281 -5.14 9.21 7.66
CA PHE A 281 -4.83 7.95 8.36
C PHE A 281 -4.84 6.72 7.45
#